data_AF-A0A6A0AE21-F1
#
_entry.id   AF-A0A6A0AE21-F1
#
_cell.length_a   1.000
_cell.length_b   1.000
_cell.length_c   1.000
_cell.angle_alpha   90.00
_cell.angle_beta   90.00
_cell.angle_gamma   90.00
#
_symmetry.space_group_name_H-M   'P 1'
#
loop_
_entity.id
_entity.type
_entity.pdbx_description
1 polymer ?
#
loop_
_entity_poly.entity_id
_entity_poly.type
_entity_poly.pdbx_seq_one_letter_code
_entity_poly.pdbx_strand_id
1 'polypeptide(L)'
;MHIVVVFFVLEFLYTGLFITTHDAMHGTIAMRNRQLNDFLGRVCISLYAWFDYNMLHRKHWEHHNHTGEVGKDPDFHRGNPGIVPWFASFMSSYMSMWQFARLAWWTVVMQLLGAPMANLLVFMAAAPILSAFRLFYFGTYMPHKPEPSAASGSPPVVMNWWKSRTSQASDLVSFLTCYHFDLHWEHHRWPFAPWWELPNCRRLSGRGLVPA
;
A
#
# COMPACT_ATOMS: atom_id res chain seq x y z
N MET A 1 22.31 -16.88 -6.30
CA MET A 1 21.77 -16.69 -4.93
C MET A 1 21.75 -15.21 -4.52
N HIS A 2 22.87 -14.48 -4.60
CA HIS A 2 22.94 -13.08 -4.15
C HIS A 2 21.93 -12.12 -4.84
N ILE A 3 21.75 -12.21 -6.16
CA ILE A 3 20.87 -11.29 -6.89
C ILE A 3 19.39 -11.42 -6.49
N VAL A 4 18.95 -12.64 -6.19
CA VAL A 4 17.57 -12.94 -5.76
C VAL A 4 17.32 -12.37 -4.37
N VAL A 5 18.28 -12.54 -3.45
CA VAL A 5 18.19 -11.96 -2.10
C VAL A 5 18.15 -10.43 -2.18
N VAL A 6 19.05 -9.82 -2.95
CA VAL A 6 19.07 -8.36 -3.16
C VAL A 6 17.75 -7.87 -3.74
N PHE A 7 17.17 -8.59 -4.70
CA PHE A 7 15.88 -8.25 -5.29
C PHE A 7 14.76 -8.21 -4.25
N PHE A 8 14.60 -9.26 -3.43
CA PHE A 8 13.53 -9.30 -2.42
C PHE A 8 13.76 -8.33 -1.26
N VAL A 9 15.02 -8.09 -0.86
CA VAL A 9 15.34 -7.05 0.11
C VAL A 9 14.97 -5.68 -0.45
N LEU A 10 15.34 -5.39 -1.71
CA LEU A 10 15.01 -4.12 -2.34
C LEU A 10 13.51 -3.94 -2.52
N GLU A 11 12.78 -4.98 -2.92
CA GLU A 11 11.32 -4.96 -3.01
C GLU A 11 10.67 -4.67 -1.65
N PHE A 12 11.13 -5.30 -0.58
CA PHE A 12 10.66 -5.02 0.78
C PHE A 12 10.99 -3.58 1.22
N LEU A 13 12.14 -3.03 0.81
CA LEU A 13 12.48 -1.63 1.06
C LEU A 13 11.63 -0.65 0.24
N TYR A 14 11.26 -1.00 -1.00
CA TYR A 14 10.28 -0.25 -1.78
C TYR A 14 8.94 -0.19 -1.05
N THR A 15 8.48 -1.31 -0.48
CA THR A 15 7.26 -1.33 0.35
C THR A 15 7.41 -0.36 1.53
N GLY A 16 8.57 -0.36 2.19
CA GLY A 16 8.89 0.59 3.27
C GLY A 16 8.85 2.06 2.84
N LEU A 17 9.30 2.41 1.62
CA LEU A 17 9.16 3.76 1.07
C LEU A 17 7.69 4.19 0.94
N PHE A 18 6.83 3.29 0.46
CA PHE A 18 5.40 3.59 0.39
C PHE A 18 4.76 3.70 1.77
N ILE A 19 5.06 2.78 2.69
CA ILE A 19 4.55 2.80 4.07
C ILE A 19 4.97 4.08 4.78
N THR A 20 6.20 4.56 4.57
CA THR A 20 6.64 5.86 5.08
C THR A 20 5.83 7.01 4.46
N THR A 21 5.57 6.95 3.16
CA THR A 21 4.72 7.93 2.48
C THR A 21 3.30 7.94 3.04
N HIS A 22 2.75 6.75 3.30
CA HIS A 22 1.45 6.56 3.91
C HIS A 22 1.38 7.16 5.33
N ASP A 23 2.35 6.88 6.18
CA ASP A 23 2.42 7.46 7.53
C ASP A 23 2.59 8.99 7.49
N ALA A 24 3.31 9.52 6.50
CA ALA A 24 3.33 10.95 6.22
C ALA A 24 1.95 11.51 5.84
N MET A 25 1.13 10.79 5.08
CA MET A 25 -0.23 11.22 4.74
C MET A 25 -1.11 11.37 5.99
N HIS A 26 -0.94 10.49 6.98
CA HIS A 26 -1.57 10.58 8.30
C HIS A 26 -0.94 11.60 9.24
N GLY A 27 0.28 12.05 8.94
CA GLY A 27 1.02 13.00 9.76
C GLY A 27 1.74 12.34 10.96
N THR A 28 1.88 11.02 10.96
CA THR A 28 2.38 10.25 12.13
C THR A 28 3.90 10.24 12.26
N ILE A 29 4.65 10.60 11.21
CA ILE A 29 6.12 10.72 11.29
C ILE A 29 6.52 11.86 12.22
N ALA A 30 5.84 13.01 12.09
CA ALA A 30 6.11 14.19 12.91
C ALA A 30 4.79 14.87 13.31
N MET A 31 4.16 14.41 14.40
CA MET A 31 2.80 14.79 14.80
C MET A 31 2.53 16.31 14.88
N ARG A 32 3.56 17.13 15.14
CA ARG A 32 3.45 18.59 15.27
C ARG A 32 3.95 19.38 14.06
N ASN A 33 4.36 18.70 12.98
CA ASN A 33 4.94 19.35 11.81
C ASN A 33 4.43 18.71 10.51
N ARG A 34 3.32 19.24 9.99
CA ARG A 34 2.73 18.76 8.72
C ARG A 34 3.67 18.93 7.53
N GLN A 35 4.43 20.03 7.47
CA GLN A 35 5.34 20.30 6.37
C GLN A 35 6.47 19.26 6.29
N LEU A 36 6.98 18.82 7.44
CA LEU A 36 8.00 17.77 7.50
C LEU A 36 7.43 16.43 7.03
N ASN A 37 6.21 16.07 7.43
CA ASN A 37 5.55 14.86 6.92
C ASN A 37 5.40 14.92 5.40
N ASP A 38 4.83 16.00 4.86
CA ASP A 38 4.63 16.15 3.42
C ASP A 38 5.96 16.11 2.64
N PHE A 39 7.02 16.71 3.18
CA PHE A 39 8.36 16.65 2.60
C PHE A 39 8.89 15.21 2.57
N LEU A 40 8.89 14.51 3.71
CA LEU A 40 9.39 13.14 3.80
C LEU A 40 8.58 12.19 2.92
N GLY A 41 7.25 12.33 2.92
CA GLY A 41 6.38 11.55 2.03
C GLY A 41 6.68 11.80 0.56
N ARG A 42 6.88 13.06 0.14
CA ARG A 42 7.27 13.39 -1.25
C ARG A 42 8.62 12.78 -1.62
N VAL A 43 9.60 12.81 -0.72
CA VAL A 43 10.91 12.19 -0.96
C VAL A 43 10.75 10.68 -1.14
N CYS A 44 10.11 10.00 -0.19
CA CYS A 44 9.95 8.53 -0.23
C CYS A 44 9.20 8.07 -1.48
N ILE A 45 8.09 8.74 -1.84
CA ILE A 45 7.31 8.33 -3.00
C ILE A 45 7.97 8.70 -4.34
N SER A 46 8.82 9.73 -4.34
CA SER A 46 9.67 10.03 -5.49
C SER A 46 10.70 8.94 -5.71
N LEU A 47 11.37 8.50 -4.64
CA LEU A 47 12.31 7.36 -4.68
C LEU A 47 11.63 6.05 -5.05
N TYR A 48 10.36 5.87 -4.67
CA TYR A 48 9.59 4.69 -5.04
C TYR A 48 9.43 4.60 -6.56
N ALA A 49 8.78 5.61 -7.17
CA ALA A 49 8.56 5.66 -8.61
C ALA A 49 8.01 7.01 -9.09
N TRP A 50 8.33 8.14 -8.45
CA TRP A 50 7.78 9.47 -8.81
C TRP A 50 6.24 9.57 -8.85
N PHE A 51 5.54 8.86 -7.97
CA PHE A 51 4.10 9.09 -7.82
C PHE A 51 3.81 10.50 -7.30
N ASP A 52 2.62 10.99 -7.60
CA ASP A 52 2.14 12.28 -7.08
C ASP A 52 1.67 12.11 -5.62
N TYR A 53 2.43 12.70 -4.69
CA TYR A 53 2.13 12.68 -3.27
C TYR A 53 0.77 13.30 -2.93
N ASN A 54 0.41 14.42 -3.56
CA ASN A 54 -0.83 15.14 -3.23
C ASN A 54 -2.06 14.34 -3.69
N MET A 55 -1.96 13.71 -4.86
CA MET A 55 -3.00 12.80 -5.35
C MET A 55 -3.15 11.59 -4.43
N LEU A 56 -2.04 10.93 -4.08
CA LEU A 56 -2.05 9.80 -3.15
C LEU A 56 -2.67 10.19 -1.81
N HIS A 57 -2.25 11.30 -1.23
CA HIS A 57 -2.79 11.83 0.03
C HIS A 57 -4.31 12.04 -0.04
N ARG A 58 -4.81 12.69 -1.10
CA ARG A 58 -6.25 12.89 -1.29
C ARG A 58 -7.00 11.56 -1.38
N LYS A 59 -6.55 10.66 -2.25
CA LYS A 59 -7.20 9.36 -2.50
C LYS A 59 -7.15 8.44 -1.28
N HIS A 60 -6.06 8.50 -0.53
CA HIS A 60 -5.93 7.80 0.74
C HIS A 60 -7.02 8.22 1.74
N TRP A 61 -7.27 9.53 1.89
CA TRP A 61 -8.38 10.00 2.73
C TRP A 61 -9.76 9.70 2.13
N GLU A 62 -9.92 9.70 0.81
CA GLU A 62 -11.15 9.20 0.16
C GLU A 62 -11.43 7.74 0.55
N HIS A 63 -10.40 6.89 0.53
CA HIS A 63 -10.49 5.51 1.01
C HIS A 63 -10.89 5.43 2.48
N HIS A 64 -10.27 6.19 3.39
CA HIS A 64 -10.65 6.20 4.82
C HIS A 64 -12.09 6.64 5.06
N ASN A 65 -12.55 7.66 4.31
CA ASN A 65 -13.89 8.24 4.51
C ASN A 65 -15.01 7.40 3.87
N HIS A 66 -14.70 6.64 2.83
CA HIS A 66 -15.67 5.93 2.02
C HIS A 66 -15.35 4.45 1.84
N THR A 67 -14.59 3.84 2.76
CA THR A 67 -14.08 2.47 2.64
C THR A 67 -15.16 1.48 2.18
N GLY A 68 -14.92 0.80 1.07
CA GLY A 68 -15.83 -0.19 0.50
C GLY A 68 -17.11 0.37 -0.14
N GLU A 69 -17.25 1.70 -0.29
CA GLU A 69 -18.33 2.32 -1.06
C GLU A 69 -17.99 2.35 -2.57
N VAL A 70 -18.77 1.61 -3.37
CA VAL A 70 -18.59 1.55 -4.82
C VAL A 70 -18.66 2.93 -5.46
N GLY A 71 -17.60 3.30 -6.19
CA GLY A 71 -17.53 4.56 -6.93
C GLY A 71 -17.05 5.76 -6.11
N LYS A 72 -16.86 5.61 -4.80
CA LYS A 72 -16.25 6.63 -3.93
C LYS A 72 -14.91 6.21 -3.36
N ASP A 73 -14.77 4.95 -2.98
CA ASP A 73 -13.49 4.40 -2.55
C ASP A 73 -12.60 4.11 -3.78
N PRO A 74 -11.45 4.82 -3.93
CA PRO A 74 -10.53 4.55 -5.04
C PRO A 74 -9.91 3.13 -4.97
N ASP A 75 -9.93 2.50 -3.80
CA ASP A 75 -9.33 1.18 -3.57
C ASP A 75 -10.34 0.04 -3.74
N PHE A 76 -11.64 0.32 -3.88
CA PHE A 76 -12.66 -0.70 -3.98
C PHE A 76 -13.14 -0.95 -5.42
N HIS A 77 -12.89 -2.15 -5.93
CA HIS A 77 -13.19 -2.49 -7.32
C HIS A 77 -14.61 -3.01 -7.53
N ARG A 78 -15.56 -2.09 -7.75
CA ARG A 78 -16.86 -2.23 -8.47
C ARG A 78 -17.60 -3.59 -8.40
N GLY A 79 -17.45 -4.34 -7.31
CA GLY A 79 -18.05 -5.66 -7.10
C GLY A 79 -17.38 -6.86 -7.80
N ASN A 80 -16.29 -6.70 -8.57
CA ASN A 80 -15.56 -7.86 -9.14
C ASN A 80 -14.39 -8.26 -8.21
N PRO A 81 -14.44 -9.42 -7.55
CA PRO A 81 -13.38 -9.85 -6.62
C PRO A 81 -12.14 -10.43 -7.32
N GLY A 82 -12.05 -10.38 -8.65
CA GLY A 82 -10.91 -10.86 -9.42
C GLY A 82 -9.64 -10.06 -9.10
N ILE A 83 -8.61 -10.76 -8.61
CA ILE A 83 -7.36 -10.12 -8.14
C ILE A 83 -6.66 -9.30 -9.23
N VAL A 84 -6.59 -9.82 -10.46
CA VAL A 84 -5.93 -9.14 -11.60
C VAL A 84 -6.68 -7.88 -12.05
N PRO A 85 -7.99 -7.91 -12.38
CA PRO A 85 -8.71 -6.70 -12.77
C PRO A 85 -8.77 -5.66 -11.65
N TRP A 86 -8.85 -6.09 -10.40
CA TRP A 86 -8.78 -5.17 -9.26
C TRP A 86 -7.40 -4.53 -9.15
N PHE A 87 -6.31 -5.29 -9.22
CA PHE A 87 -4.97 -4.72 -9.20
C PHE A 87 -4.75 -3.72 -10.34
N ALA A 88 -5.22 -4.02 -11.56
CA ALA A 88 -5.13 -3.09 -12.69
C ALA A 88 -5.92 -1.79 -12.46
N SER A 89 -7.13 -1.90 -11.88
CA SER A 89 -7.96 -0.76 -11.49
C SER A 89 -7.36 0.08 -10.37
N PHE A 90 -6.70 -0.57 -9.40
CA PHE A 90 -5.98 0.09 -8.33
C PHE A 90 -4.80 0.89 -8.92
N MET A 91 -3.93 0.24 -9.69
CA MET A 91 -2.77 0.91 -10.30
C MET A 91 -3.18 2.08 -11.21
N SER A 92 -4.20 1.93 -12.04
CA SER A 92 -4.68 3.00 -12.92
C SER A 92 -5.26 4.20 -12.17
N SER A 93 -5.76 3.98 -10.94
CA SER A 93 -6.22 5.06 -10.06
C SER A 93 -5.06 5.91 -9.54
N TYR A 94 -3.85 5.36 -9.44
CA TYR A 94 -2.72 6.04 -8.80
C TYR A 94 -1.60 6.44 -9.77
N MET A 95 -1.62 5.99 -11.01
CA MET A 95 -0.56 6.29 -11.98
C MET A 95 -0.88 7.54 -12.82
N SER A 96 0.18 8.23 -13.27
CA SER A 96 0.05 9.38 -14.17
C SER A 96 1.00 9.26 -15.37
N MET A 97 0.65 9.87 -16.51
CA MET A 97 1.53 9.88 -17.69
C MET A 97 2.85 10.62 -17.42
N TRP A 98 2.81 11.66 -16.59
CA TRP A 98 4.00 12.41 -16.18
C TRP A 98 4.98 11.58 -15.34
N GLN A 99 4.45 10.66 -14.52
CA GLN A 99 5.27 9.69 -13.79
C GLN A 99 6.05 8.80 -14.76
N PHE A 100 5.38 8.25 -15.78
CA PHE A 100 6.04 7.42 -16.79
C PHE A 100 7.10 8.20 -17.58
N ALA A 101 6.84 9.47 -17.92
CA ALA A 101 7.83 10.33 -18.56
C ALA A 101 9.09 10.52 -17.69
N ARG A 102 8.93 10.75 -16.37
CA ARG A 102 10.07 10.87 -15.44
C ARG A 102 10.84 9.57 -15.28
N LEU A 103 10.14 8.44 -15.18
CA LEU A 103 10.77 7.11 -15.12
C LEU A 103 11.57 6.79 -16.39
N ALA A 104 11.01 7.08 -17.57
CA ALA A 104 11.68 6.90 -18.84
C ALA A 104 12.92 7.78 -18.96
N TRP A 105 12.81 9.06 -18.61
CA TRP A 105 13.93 9.99 -18.56
C TRP A 105 15.04 9.50 -17.62
N TRP A 106 14.68 9.10 -16.40
CA TRP A 106 15.65 8.64 -15.42
C TRP A 106 16.35 7.34 -15.84
N THR A 107 15.62 6.44 -16.51
CA THR A 107 16.18 5.22 -17.10
C THR A 107 17.25 5.56 -18.15
N VAL A 108 17.02 6.57 -18.99
CA VAL A 108 18.02 7.05 -19.95
C VAL A 108 19.24 7.62 -19.24
N VAL A 109 19.05 8.47 -18.21
CA VAL A 109 20.16 9.03 -17.42
C VAL A 109 21.01 7.92 -16.80
N MET A 110 20.39 6.91 -16.18
CA MET A 110 21.14 5.79 -15.58
C MET A 110 21.92 4.98 -16.62
N GLN A 111 21.36 4.75 -17.81
CA GLN A 111 22.08 4.08 -18.89
C GLN A 111 23.29 4.89 -19.38
N LEU A 112 23.16 6.22 -19.49
CA LEU A 112 24.27 7.09 -19.84
C LEU A 112 25.39 7.09 -18.78
N LEU A 113 25.04 6.85 -17.51
CA LEU A 113 26.00 6.65 -16.42
C LEU A 113 26.57 5.22 -16.36
N GLY A 114 26.19 4.34 -17.30
CA GLY A 114 26.72 2.98 -17.42
C GLY A 114 25.91 1.90 -16.71
N ALA A 115 24.70 2.19 -16.22
CA ALA A 115 23.84 1.18 -15.61
C ALA A 115 23.31 0.20 -16.68
N PRO A 116 23.50 -1.13 -16.52
CA PRO A 116 22.97 -2.11 -17.45
C PRO A 116 21.43 -2.09 -17.48
N MET A 117 20.83 -2.14 -18.67
CA MET A 117 19.37 -2.17 -18.83
C MET A 117 18.72 -3.31 -18.02
N ALA A 118 19.34 -4.49 -17.97
CA ALA A 118 18.84 -5.61 -17.18
C ALA A 118 18.69 -5.26 -15.68
N ASN A 119 19.62 -4.49 -15.11
CA ASN A 119 19.54 -4.06 -13.71
C ASN A 119 18.41 -3.05 -13.50
N LEU A 120 18.21 -2.13 -14.44
CA LEU A 120 17.11 -1.16 -14.39
C LEU A 120 15.75 -1.87 -14.46
N LEU A 121 15.61 -2.84 -15.35
CA LEU A 121 14.37 -3.64 -15.47
C LEU A 121 14.10 -4.47 -14.21
N VAL A 122 15.12 -5.13 -13.65
CA VAL A 122 14.95 -5.98 -12.46
C VAL A 122 14.73 -5.13 -11.21
N PHE A 123 15.60 -4.17 -10.93
CA PHE A 123 15.61 -3.47 -9.63
C PHE A 123 14.77 -2.20 -9.62
N MET A 124 14.61 -1.51 -10.75
CA MET A 124 13.89 -0.22 -10.80
C MET A 124 12.52 -0.30 -11.47
N ALA A 125 12.18 -1.43 -12.11
CA ALA A 125 10.83 -1.69 -12.63
C ALA A 125 10.17 -2.88 -11.91
N ALA A 126 10.75 -4.08 -11.98
CA ALA A 126 10.10 -5.28 -11.45
C ALA A 126 9.95 -5.25 -9.91
N ALA A 127 10.98 -4.82 -9.17
CA ALA A 127 10.90 -4.72 -7.70
C ALA A 127 9.80 -3.75 -7.20
N PRO A 128 9.71 -2.49 -7.66
CA PRO A 128 8.62 -1.59 -7.23
C PRO A 128 7.24 -2.02 -7.73
N ILE A 129 7.13 -2.73 -8.86
CA ILE A 129 5.85 -3.33 -9.31
C ILE A 129 5.41 -4.44 -8.35
N LEU A 130 6.33 -5.33 -7.96
CA LEU A 130 6.03 -6.39 -7.00
C LEU A 130 5.69 -5.83 -5.62
N SER A 131 6.40 -4.79 -5.17
CA SER A 131 6.05 -4.04 -3.96
C SER A 131 4.66 -3.42 -4.03
N ALA A 132 4.26 -2.87 -5.19
CA ALA A 132 2.93 -2.29 -5.36
C ALA A 132 1.85 -3.38 -5.29
N PHE A 133 2.15 -4.55 -5.86
CA PHE A 133 1.28 -5.72 -5.73
C PHE A 133 1.18 -6.22 -4.28
N ARG A 134 2.28 -6.24 -3.52
CA ARG A 134 2.28 -6.59 -2.09
C ARG A 134 1.39 -5.64 -1.28
N LEU A 135 1.55 -4.33 -1.47
CA LEU A 135 0.73 -3.30 -0.82
C LEU A 135 -0.75 -3.47 -1.16
N PHE A 136 -1.06 -3.61 -2.45
CA PHE A 136 -2.41 -3.90 -2.90
C PHE A 136 -2.96 -5.18 -2.26
N TYR A 137 -2.20 -6.27 -2.26
CA TYR A 137 -2.70 -7.56 -1.80
C TYR A 137 -3.02 -7.55 -0.30
N PHE A 138 -2.09 -7.05 0.52
CA PHE A 138 -2.22 -7.09 1.98
C PHE A 138 -2.96 -5.89 2.58
N GLY A 139 -2.89 -4.71 1.94
CA GLY A 139 -3.57 -3.49 2.41
C GLY A 139 -4.93 -3.24 1.75
N THR A 140 -5.18 -3.77 0.56
CA THR A 140 -6.43 -3.48 -0.16
C THR A 140 -7.27 -4.74 -0.39
N TYR A 141 -6.71 -5.72 -1.10
CA TYR A 141 -7.44 -6.89 -1.56
C TYR A 141 -7.89 -7.77 -0.40
N MET A 142 -6.97 -8.28 0.41
CA MET A 142 -7.30 -9.19 1.50
C MET A 142 -8.21 -8.55 2.57
N PRO A 143 -7.96 -7.31 3.02
CA PRO A 143 -8.81 -6.67 4.02
C PRO A 143 -10.22 -6.37 3.52
N HIS A 144 -10.38 -6.00 2.25
CA HIS A 144 -11.65 -5.50 1.72
C HIS A 144 -12.34 -6.44 0.74
N LYS A 145 -11.76 -7.62 0.42
CA LYS A 145 -12.46 -8.59 -0.43
C LYS A 145 -13.78 -9.00 0.24
N PRO A 146 -14.93 -8.80 -0.44
CA PRO A 146 -16.20 -9.29 0.07
C PRO A 146 -16.11 -10.80 0.32
N GLU A 147 -16.73 -11.27 1.40
CA GLU A 147 -16.98 -12.71 1.48
C GLU A 147 -17.94 -13.10 0.34
N PRO A 148 -17.82 -14.31 -0.22
CA PRO A 148 -18.83 -14.83 -1.11
C PRO A 148 -20.16 -14.79 -0.35
N SER A 149 -21.05 -13.84 -0.66
CA SER A 149 -22.39 -13.91 -0.09
C SER A 149 -23.06 -15.14 -0.70
N ALA A 150 -23.59 -16.01 0.15
CA ALA A 150 -24.61 -16.95 -0.27
C ALA A 150 -25.68 -16.17 -1.07
N ALA A 151 -26.00 -16.68 -2.25
CA ALA A 151 -26.93 -16.13 -3.24
C ALA A 151 -26.44 -14.95 -4.11
N SER A 152 -26.28 -15.27 -5.40
CA SER A 152 -26.33 -14.35 -6.52
C SER A 152 -27.57 -13.46 -6.43
N GLY A 153 -27.40 -12.14 -6.25
CA GLY A 153 -28.51 -11.18 -6.24
C GLY A 153 -28.52 -10.17 -5.10
N SER A 154 -27.60 -10.27 -4.14
CA SER A 154 -27.47 -9.25 -3.10
C SER A 154 -26.96 -7.91 -3.69
N PRO A 155 -27.43 -6.75 -3.19
CA PRO A 155 -26.94 -5.44 -3.61
C PRO A 155 -25.43 -5.32 -3.41
N PRO A 156 -24.74 -4.38 -4.10
CA PRO A 156 -23.30 -4.21 -3.99
C PRO A 156 -22.90 -4.13 -2.51
N VAL A 157 -22.06 -5.08 -2.09
CA VAL A 157 -21.68 -5.22 -0.69
C VAL A 157 -20.85 -4.01 -0.29
N VAL A 158 -21.43 -3.10 0.50
CA VAL A 158 -20.68 -2.04 1.16
C VAL A 158 -19.81 -2.68 2.26
N MET A 159 -18.49 -2.61 2.05
CA MET A 159 -17.45 -3.12 2.94
C MET A 159 -16.84 -1.98 3.77
N ASN A 160 -17.65 -1.36 4.64
CA ASN A 160 -17.18 -0.33 5.57
C ASN A 160 -15.95 -0.79 6.37
N TRP A 161 -15.10 0.15 6.77
CA TRP A 161 -13.80 -0.13 7.41
C TRP A 161 -13.88 -1.07 8.64
N TRP A 162 -14.98 -1.06 9.40
CA TRP A 162 -15.12 -1.93 10.57
C TRP A 162 -15.33 -3.41 10.21
N LYS A 163 -15.63 -3.71 8.94
CA LYS A 163 -15.69 -5.06 8.36
C LYS A 163 -14.38 -5.49 7.71
N SER A 164 -13.40 -4.60 7.59
CA SER A 164 -12.09 -4.94 7.05
C SER A 164 -11.44 -6.04 7.89
N ARG A 165 -10.77 -6.97 7.21
CA ARG A 165 -10.09 -8.09 7.88
C ARG A 165 -8.79 -7.62 8.53
N THR A 166 -8.36 -8.37 9.54
CA THR A 166 -7.06 -8.22 10.19
C THR A 166 -6.35 -9.57 10.22
N SER A 167 -5.04 -9.55 9.96
CA SER A 167 -4.20 -10.73 9.96
C SER A 167 -4.05 -11.35 11.35
N GLN A 168 -4.06 -12.68 11.41
CA GLN A 168 -3.79 -13.45 12.63
C GLN A 168 -2.30 -13.86 12.75
N ALA A 169 -1.45 -13.34 11.88
CA ALA A 169 -0.02 -13.62 11.92
C ALA A 169 0.64 -13.03 13.19
N SER A 170 1.75 -13.62 13.61
CA SER A 170 2.62 -13.05 14.65
C SER A 170 3.16 -11.68 14.20
N ASP A 171 3.55 -10.84 15.16
CA ASP A 171 4.05 -9.48 14.88
C ASP A 171 5.21 -9.54 13.86
N LEU A 172 6.18 -10.44 14.03
CA LEU A 172 7.31 -10.57 13.09
C LEU A 172 6.86 -10.92 11.66
N VAL A 173 5.92 -11.85 11.52
CA VAL A 173 5.42 -12.26 10.19
C VAL A 173 4.63 -11.13 9.55
N SER A 174 3.79 -10.44 10.30
CA SER A 174 3.02 -9.27 9.84
C SER A 174 3.94 -8.13 9.38
N PHE A 175 5.06 -7.88 10.08
CA PHE A 175 6.10 -6.95 9.64
C PHE A 175 6.71 -7.36 8.30
N LEU A 176 7.18 -8.61 8.19
CA LEU A 176 7.81 -9.12 6.97
C LEU A 176 6.82 -9.26 5.79
N THR A 177 5.53 -9.38 6.07
CA THR A 177 4.46 -9.41 5.08
C THR A 177 4.24 -8.03 4.47
N CYS A 178 3.99 -7.01 5.29
CA CYS A 178 3.70 -5.67 4.76
C CYS A 178 3.80 -4.57 5.84
N TYR A 179 4.85 -4.56 6.68
CA TYR A 179 5.01 -3.55 7.73
C TYR A 179 3.75 -3.41 8.62
N HIS A 180 3.11 -4.53 8.98
CA HIS A 180 1.84 -4.55 9.72
C HIS A 180 0.61 -3.96 9.03
N PHE A 181 0.71 -3.61 7.75
CA PHE A 181 -0.43 -3.09 6.98
C PHE A 181 -1.50 -4.17 6.72
N ASP A 182 -1.18 -5.45 6.97
CA ASP A 182 -2.17 -6.54 7.04
C ASP A 182 -3.06 -6.48 8.31
N LEU A 183 -2.80 -5.54 9.22
CA LEU A 183 -3.65 -5.13 10.35
C LEU A 183 -4.54 -3.93 9.97
N HIS A 184 -5.17 -4.02 8.78
CA HIS A 184 -5.83 -2.87 8.14
C HIS A 184 -7.07 -2.37 8.91
N TRP A 185 -7.73 -3.26 9.68
CA TRP A 185 -8.81 -2.85 10.58
C TRP A 185 -8.31 -1.91 11.68
N GLU A 186 -7.21 -2.27 12.33
CA GLU A 186 -6.54 -1.46 13.35
C GLU A 186 -6.11 -0.13 12.74
N HIS A 187 -5.57 -0.17 11.53
CA HIS A 187 -5.18 1.02 10.79
C HIS A 187 -6.34 2.02 10.60
N HIS A 188 -7.51 1.57 10.13
CA HIS A 188 -8.68 2.44 10.01
C HIS A 188 -9.23 2.91 11.36
N ARG A 189 -9.17 2.06 12.39
CA ARG A 189 -9.65 2.40 13.74
C ARG A 189 -8.77 3.47 14.40
N TRP A 190 -7.46 3.40 14.19
CA TRP A 190 -6.46 4.32 14.73
C TRP A 190 -5.57 4.87 13.60
N PRO A 191 -6.10 5.77 12.75
CA PRO A 191 -5.35 6.31 11.60
C PRO A 191 -4.09 7.09 12.00
N PHE A 192 -4.04 7.56 13.25
CA PHE A 192 -2.88 8.26 13.80
C PHE A 192 -1.86 7.33 14.49
N ALA A 193 -2.05 6.02 14.43
CA ALA A 193 -1.03 5.06 14.83
C ALA A 193 -0.10 4.79 13.62
N PRO A 194 1.22 5.03 13.75
CA PRO A 194 2.16 4.62 12.71
C PRO A 194 2.21 3.10 12.60
N TRP A 195 2.75 2.60 11.48
CA TRP A 195 2.70 1.17 11.16
C TRP A 195 3.29 0.26 12.25
N TRP A 196 4.36 0.70 12.94
CA TRP A 196 5.01 -0.07 14.01
C TRP A 196 4.19 -0.14 15.32
N GLU A 197 3.18 0.71 15.49
CA GLU A 197 2.28 0.71 16.64
C GLU A 197 1.00 -0.10 16.41
N LEU A 198 0.73 -0.55 15.17
CA LEU A 198 -0.46 -1.35 14.87
C LEU A 198 -0.57 -2.66 15.69
N PRO A 199 0.53 -3.39 16.00
CA PRO A 199 0.46 -4.52 16.92
C PRO A 199 0.00 -4.15 18.34
N ASN A 200 0.37 -2.97 18.84
CA ASN A 200 -0.14 -2.46 20.12
C ASN A 200 -1.64 -2.16 20.03
N CYS A 201 -2.07 -1.54 18.93
CA CYS A 201 -3.48 -1.27 18.66
C CYS A 201 -4.32 -2.56 18.61
N ARG A 202 -3.78 -3.61 17.98
CA ARG A 202 -4.39 -4.95 17.94
C ARG A 202 -4.59 -5.51 19.35
N ARG A 203 -3.55 -5.49 20.20
CA ARG A 203 -3.64 -5.93 21.61
C ARG A 203 -4.70 -5.15 22.39
N LEU A 204 -4.77 -3.83 22.23
CA LEU A 204 -5.76 -2.97 22.89
C LEU A 204 -7.20 -3.26 22.43
N SER A 205 -7.37 -3.69 21.17
CA SER A 205 -8.68 -4.01 20.60
C SER A 205 -9.28 -5.33 21.09
N GLY A 206 -8.46 -6.21 21.66
CA GLY A 206 -8.84 -7.59 22.01
C GLY A 206 -9.08 -8.51 20.80
N ARG A 207 -8.87 -8.03 19.57
CA ARG A 207 -8.82 -8.88 18.36
C ARG A 207 -7.39 -9.40 18.21
N GLY A 208 -7.20 -10.71 18.04
CA GLY A 208 -5.89 -11.28 17.70
C GLY A 208 -5.06 -11.88 18.84
N LEU A 209 -5.69 -12.37 19.91
CA LEU A 209 -5.11 -13.43 20.74
C LEU A 209 -5.90 -14.72 20.52
N VAL A 210 -5.46 -15.55 19.59
CA VAL A 210 -5.51 -16.99 19.81
C VAL A 210 -4.15 -17.32 20.44
N PRO A 211 -4.07 -17.79 21.69
CA PRO A 211 -2.81 -18.24 22.27
C PRO A 211 -2.22 -19.34 21.38
N ALA A 212 -0.89 -19.34 21.23
CA ALA A 212 -0.16 -20.43 20.59
C ALA A 212 -0.43 -21.77 21.29
#